data_AF-A0A7X3FH85-F1
#
_entry.id   AF-A0A7X3FH85-F1
#
_cell.length_a   1.000
_cell.length_b   1.000
_cell.length_c   1.000
_cell.angle_alpha   90.00
_cell.angle_beta   90.00
_cell.angle_gamma   90.00
#
_symmetry.space_group_name_H-M   'P 1'
#
loop_
_entity.id
_entity.type
_entity.pdbx_description
1 polymer ?
#
loop_
_entity_poly.entity_id
_entity_poly.type
_entity_poly.pdbx_seq_one_letter_code
_entity_poly.pdbx_strand_id
1 'polypeptide(L)'
;MKKLTEMNLRQKIGQMVMCGFSAADAADSAMKPNQRIIQLIKEYEIGGVILFRRNLDTPQQVAELNHELQLLAADTSGGPLLIGIDQEGGMVARIHEGVVCMPGSMAIGATRDKQAAYETARISGKELRAMGINLNFAPCLDVNNNPLNPVIGVRSFGETAELVGELGAAAVKGYQASGVAPTIKHFPGHGDTQSDSHHALPMIPHGLERLREMEFAPFVRAINEGADVIMSAHVIFPALEPDGLPSTLSKRVLTDLLRGELGFGGVIVTDCLEMKAIADHYGTAEGAVMAVEAGADLLLVSHRLPLQVETIEKLVEAVESGRISEARIDESVERLLQLKQKLNITAGDASPAAVSAAVGLPEHVELVRETYRKSVTLVKDEQQLPLASDKKTYVIWTEVRANTQIDEVIEQEETLGAYLAETIAAVTETRIDTMPSEEDVERVLSESKDYDQVIVVTYNASFSPNQIRIVQELAARDTVLTVVAGRNPFDYIEFPEVKTYVASYENRPHAMYAVADVLTGRHQAEGKLPVTLTPEYAFGWSSQA
;
A
#
# COMPACT_ATOMS: atom_id res chain seq x y z
N MET A 1 7.01 -10.90 -29.09
CA MET A 1 8.16 -10.38 -28.33
C MET A 1 9.42 -10.75 -29.08
N LYS A 2 10.20 -9.75 -29.49
CA LYS A 2 11.49 -9.95 -30.18
C LYS A 2 12.52 -10.51 -29.21
N LYS A 3 13.56 -11.16 -29.74
CA LYS A 3 14.75 -11.47 -28.94
C LYS A 3 15.51 -10.18 -28.62
N LEU A 4 16.23 -10.14 -27.50
CA LEU A 4 17.05 -8.98 -27.11
C LEU A 4 17.99 -8.52 -28.24
N THR A 5 18.58 -9.48 -28.96
CA THR A 5 19.49 -9.23 -30.10
C THR A 5 18.82 -8.58 -31.32
N GLU A 6 17.49 -8.55 -31.38
CA GLU A 6 16.70 -7.99 -32.48
C GLU A 6 16.13 -6.60 -32.12
N MET A 7 16.33 -6.13 -30.89
CA MET A 7 15.89 -4.82 -30.41
C MET A 7 16.99 -3.78 -30.65
N ASN A 8 16.62 -2.60 -31.14
CA ASN A 8 17.54 -1.46 -31.15
C ASN A 8 17.61 -0.80 -29.77
N LEU A 9 18.59 0.10 -29.57
CA LEU A 9 18.82 0.77 -28.28
C LEU A 9 17.56 1.46 -27.73
N ARG A 10 16.82 2.20 -28.56
CA ARG A 10 15.60 2.90 -28.14
C ARG A 10 14.51 1.94 -27.68
N GLN A 11 14.34 0.82 -28.38
CA GLN A 11 13.40 -0.24 -27.99
C GLN A 11 13.80 -0.87 -26.66
N LYS A 12 15.09 -1.11 -26.43
CA LYS A 12 15.61 -1.62 -25.15
C LYS A 12 15.33 -0.64 -24.01
N ILE A 13 15.65 0.63 -24.19
CA ILE A 13 15.40 1.68 -23.20
C ILE A 13 13.91 1.86 -22.92
N GLY A 14 13.06 1.82 -23.96
CA GLY A 14 11.60 1.84 -23.81
C GLY A 14 11.12 0.77 -22.83
N GLN A 15 11.63 -0.46 -22.96
CA GLN A 15 11.27 -1.56 -22.05
C GLN A 15 11.62 -1.30 -20.58
N MET A 16 12.60 -0.45 -20.30
CA MET A 16 13.02 -0.10 -18.94
C MET A 16 12.16 0.99 -18.29
N VAL A 17 11.17 1.55 -18.99
CA VAL A 17 10.33 2.64 -18.45
C VAL A 17 8.89 2.18 -18.28
N MET A 18 8.34 2.43 -17.09
CA MET A 18 6.93 2.27 -16.77
C MET A 18 6.29 3.63 -16.55
N CYS A 19 5.23 3.91 -17.33
CA CYS A 19 4.57 5.20 -17.36
C CYS A 19 3.13 5.11 -16.85
N GLY A 20 2.67 6.13 -16.12
CA GLY A 20 1.23 6.34 -15.93
C GLY A 20 0.69 7.39 -16.90
N PHE A 21 -0.62 7.58 -16.91
CA PHE A 21 -1.25 8.60 -17.75
C PHE A 21 -2.48 9.20 -17.07
N SER A 22 -2.83 10.42 -17.46
CA SER A 22 -3.99 11.17 -16.99
C SER A 22 -4.70 11.83 -18.16
N ALA A 23 -5.94 12.29 -17.93
CA ALA A 23 -6.66 13.10 -18.88
C ALA A 23 -5.85 14.36 -19.20
N ALA A 24 -5.87 14.77 -20.46
CA ALA A 24 -5.23 16.00 -20.90
C ALA A 24 -5.99 17.26 -20.47
N ASP A 25 -7.32 17.17 -20.49
CA ASP A 25 -8.27 18.21 -20.12
C ASP A 25 -9.63 17.56 -19.79
N ALA A 26 -10.67 18.37 -19.56
CA ALA A 26 -12.01 17.89 -19.21
C ALA A 26 -12.73 17.09 -20.31
N ALA A 27 -12.27 17.16 -21.57
CA ALA A 27 -12.84 16.41 -22.69
C ALA A 27 -12.13 15.06 -22.92
N ASP A 28 -10.99 14.84 -22.27
CA ASP A 28 -10.24 13.59 -22.32
C ASP A 28 -10.56 12.69 -21.10
N SER A 29 -10.38 11.39 -21.24
CA SER A 29 -10.56 10.43 -20.15
C SER A 29 -9.34 9.53 -20.03
N ALA A 30 -8.91 9.29 -18.79
CA ALA A 30 -7.84 8.34 -18.49
C ALA A 30 -8.36 6.94 -18.16
N MET A 31 -9.68 6.70 -18.27
CA MET A 31 -10.32 5.39 -18.11
C MET A 31 -10.32 4.56 -19.41
N LYS A 32 -9.78 5.11 -20.49
CA LYS A 32 -9.49 4.43 -21.75
C LYS A 32 -8.13 4.90 -22.28
N PRO A 33 -7.48 4.19 -23.21
CA PRO A 33 -6.23 4.65 -23.80
C PRO A 33 -6.44 5.99 -24.51
N ASN A 34 -5.78 7.03 -24.01
CA ASN A 34 -5.77 8.35 -24.64
C ASN A 34 -4.51 8.56 -25.50
N GLN A 35 -4.42 9.69 -26.18
CA GLN A 35 -3.30 9.96 -27.09
C GLN A 35 -1.94 9.93 -26.40
N ARG A 36 -1.87 10.30 -25.11
CA ARG A 36 -0.62 10.31 -24.34
C ARG A 36 -0.06 8.90 -24.16
N ILE A 37 -0.89 7.96 -23.69
CA ILE A 37 -0.43 6.58 -23.48
C ILE A 37 -0.24 5.83 -24.79
N ILE A 38 -1.06 6.12 -25.81
CA ILE A 38 -0.86 5.60 -27.17
C ILE A 38 0.51 6.03 -27.71
N GLN A 39 0.88 7.30 -27.54
CA GLN A 39 2.19 7.82 -27.94
C GLN A 39 3.32 7.04 -27.27
N LEU A 40 3.28 6.90 -25.94
CA LEU A 40 4.32 6.20 -25.19
C LEU A 40 4.44 4.72 -25.61
N ILE A 41 3.32 4.03 -25.86
CA ILE A 41 3.34 2.63 -26.27
C ILE A 41 3.83 2.47 -27.71
N LYS A 42 3.34 3.28 -28.65
CA LYS A 42 3.61 3.07 -30.09
C LYS A 42 4.91 3.72 -30.56
N GLU A 43 5.27 4.89 -30.04
CA GLU A 43 6.47 5.62 -30.48
C GLU A 43 7.69 5.29 -29.62
N TYR A 44 7.50 5.17 -28.31
CA TYR A 44 8.60 4.92 -27.36
C TYR A 44 8.72 3.47 -26.91
N GLU A 45 7.79 2.60 -27.32
CA GLU A 45 7.75 1.17 -26.98
C GLU A 45 8.00 0.91 -25.49
N ILE A 46 7.28 1.63 -24.62
CA ILE A 46 7.43 1.50 -23.16
C ILE A 46 7.21 0.06 -22.67
N GLY A 47 7.88 -0.32 -21.58
CA GLY A 47 7.84 -1.67 -21.04
C GLY A 47 6.60 -1.99 -20.22
N GLY A 48 6.01 -0.96 -19.62
CA GLY A 48 4.85 -1.12 -18.76
C GLY A 48 4.06 0.14 -18.49
N VAL A 49 2.89 -0.03 -17.89
CA VAL A 49 1.94 1.02 -17.51
C VAL A 49 1.62 0.87 -16.03
N ILE A 50 1.63 1.98 -15.28
CA ILE A 50 1.13 2.02 -13.90
C ILE A 50 -0.23 2.73 -13.84
N LEU A 51 -1.19 2.07 -13.20
CA LEU A 51 -2.56 2.59 -13.02
C LEU A 51 -2.72 3.27 -11.65
N PHE A 52 -3.51 4.34 -11.65
CA PHE A 52 -3.95 5.07 -10.46
C PHE A 52 -5.47 5.21 -10.48
N ARG A 53 -6.08 5.68 -9.39
CA ARG A 53 -7.55 5.89 -9.32
C ARG A 53 -8.15 6.67 -10.48
N ARG A 54 -7.42 7.63 -11.05
CA ARG A 54 -7.84 8.36 -12.27
C ARG A 54 -8.09 7.49 -13.50
N ASN A 55 -7.63 6.24 -13.49
CA ASN A 55 -7.79 5.25 -14.56
C ASN A 55 -8.91 4.24 -14.28
N LEU A 56 -9.53 4.31 -13.10
CA LEU A 56 -10.38 3.26 -12.54
C LEU A 56 -11.79 3.80 -12.31
N ASP A 57 -12.77 3.02 -12.75
CA ASP A 57 -14.19 3.23 -12.50
C ASP A 57 -14.79 1.91 -11.99
N THR A 58 -15.05 0.96 -12.88
CA THR A 58 -15.55 -0.38 -12.54
C THR A 58 -14.53 -1.47 -12.91
N PRO A 59 -14.54 -2.64 -12.26
CA PRO A 59 -13.66 -3.75 -12.63
C PRO A 59 -13.74 -4.14 -14.11
N GLN A 60 -14.93 -4.05 -14.73
CA GLN A 60 -15.14 -4.31 -16.15
C GLN A 60 -14.45 -3.25 -17.02
N GLN A 61 -14.59 -1.97 -16.70
CA GLN A 61 -13.89 -0.89 -17.39
C GLN A 61 -12.37 -1.05 -17.28
N VAL A 62 -11.86 -1.45 -16.11
CA VAL A 62 -10.41 -1.69 -15.93
C VAL A 62 -9.93 -2.85 -16.82
N ALA A 63 -10.72 -3.93 -16.92
CA ALA A 63 -10.41 -5.04 -17.81
C ALA A 63 -10.40 -4.62 -19.29
N GLU A 64 -11.36 -3.80 -19.72
CA GLU A 64 -11.42 -3.25 -21.09
C GLU A 64 -10.22 -2.33 -21.37
N LEU A 65 -9.90 -1.41 -20.46
CA LEU A 65 -8.73 -0.55 -20.56
C LEU A 65 -7.45 -1.39 -20.74
N ASN A 66 -7.24 -2.39 -19.88
CA ASN A 66 -6.04 -3.21 -19.92
C ASN A 66 -5.98 -4.11 -21.15
N HIS A 67 -7.13 -4.62 -21.62
CA HIS A 67 -7.22 -5.32 -22.89
C HIS A 67 -6.74 -4.43 -24.06
N GLU A 68 -7.26 -3.21 -24.16
CA GLU A 68 -6.88 -2.26 -25.22
C GLU A 68 -5.40 -1.86 -25.14
N LEU A 69 -4.85 -1.64 -23.93
CA LEU A 69 -3.43 -1.37 -23.74
C LEU A 69 -2.56 -2.53 -24.26
N GLN A 70 -2.95 -3.79 -24.00
CA GLN A 70 -2.24 -4.96 -24.51
C GLN A 70 -2.35 -5.09 -26.03
N LEU A 71 -3.50 -4.76 -26.64
CA LEU A 71 -3.64 -4.70 -28.10
C LEU A 71 -2.74 -3.63 -28.73
N LEU A 72 -2.62 -2.46 -28.10
CA LEU A 72 -1.69 -1.42 -28.55
C LEU A 72 -0.23 -1.90 -28.49
N ALA A 73 0.12 -2.69 -27.49
CA ALA A 73 1.47 -3.23 -27.33
C ALA A 73 1.78 -4.45 -28.20
N ALA A 74 0.77 -5.11 -28.79
CA ALA A 74 0.93 -6.39 -29.50
C ALA A 74 1.97 -6.34 -30.65
N ASP A 75 2.03 -5.21 -31.36
CA ASP A 75 2.96 -5.00 -32.48
C ASP A 75 4.33 -4.40 -32.05
N THR A 76 4.53 -4.14 -30.75
CA THR A 76 5.79 -3.58 -30.25
C THR A 76 6.84 -4.67 -30.06
N SER A 77 8.12 -4.27 -30.04
CA SER A 77 9.26 -5.20 -29.95
C SER A 77 9.30 -5.92 -28.60
N GLY A 78 8.92 -5.22 -27.53
CA GLY A 78 8.91 -5.70 -26.16
C GLY A 78 7.82 -6.72 -25.82
N GLY A 79 6.86 -6.94 -26.71
CA GLY A 79 5.71 -7.80 -26.42
C GLY A 79 4.73 -7.17 -25.41
N PRO A 80 4.08 -7.97 -24.56
CA PRO A 80 3.02 -7.48 -23.68
C PRO A 80 3.54 -6.48 -22.63
N LEU A 81 2.69 -5.57 -22.20
CA LEU A 81 3.00 -4.60 -21.14
C LEU A 81 2.98 -5.26 -19.76
N LEU A 82 3.92 -4.87 -18.90
CA LEU A 82 3.71 -4.99 -17.46
C LEU A 82 2.68 -3.94 -17.06
N ILE A 83 1.54 -4.34 -16.51
CA ILE A 83 0.49 -3.43 -16.03
C ILE A 83 0.48 -3.51 -14.51
N GLY A 84 0.95 -2.43 -13.89
CA GLY A 84 1.20 -2.28 -12.46
C GLY A 84 0.12 -1.47 -11.73
N ILE A 85 -0.06 -1.74 -10.44
CA ILE A 85 -0.94 -0.98 -9.53
C ILE A 85 -0.44 -1.06 -8.08
N ASP A 86 -0.79 -0.09 -7.24
CA ASP A 86 -0.64 -0.19 -5.77
C ASP A 86 -1.92 -0.75 -5.12
N GLN A 87 -2.09 -2.07 -5.14
CA GLN A 87 -3.21 -2.73 -4.46
C GLN A 87 -2.68 -3.50 -3.24
N GLU A 88 -2.20 -2.77 -2.23
CA GLU A 88 -1.65 -3.33 -0.98
C GLU A 88 -2.76 -3.95 -0.11
N GLY A 89 -3.96 -3.35 -0.14
CA GLY A 89 -5.05 -3.66 0.78
C GLY A 89 -5.23 -2.57 1.82
N GLY A 90 -6.36 -2.64 2.51
CA GLY A 90 -6.80 -1.69 3.52
C GLY A 90 -6.75 -0.23 3.11
N MET A 91 -5.82 0.55 3.69
CA MET A 91 -5.72 1.99 3.43
C MET A 91 -5.09 2.32 2.07
N VAL A 92 -4.24 1.45 1.52
CA VAL A 92 -3.63 1.64 0.19
C VAL A 92 -4.20 0.62 -0.79
N ALA A 93 -5.35 0.98 -1.36
CA ALA A 93 -6.06 0.22 -2.38
C ALA A 93 -6.62 1.19 -3.41
N ARG A 94 -6.18 1.07 -4.68
CA ARG A 94 -6.67 1.95 -5.76
C ARG A 94 -8.07 1.52 -6.23
N ILE A 95 -8.31 0.22 -6.33
CA ILE A 95 -9.62 -0.35 -6.67
C ILE A 95 -10.32 -0.71 -5.35
N HIS A 96 -11.46 -0.09 -5.09
CA HIS A 96 -12.24 -0.29 -3.86
C HIS A 96 -13.71 -0.62 -4.16
N GLU A 97 -14.25 -0.10 -5.26
CA GLU A 97 -15.60 -0.43 -5.73
C GLU A 97 -15.59 -1.65 -6.66
N GLY A 98 -16.60 -2.51 -6.50
CA GLY A 98 -16.79 -3.70 -7.32
C GLY A 98 -15.80 -4.84 -7.08
N VAL A 99 -14.79 -4.66 -6.22
CA VAL A 99 -13.82 -5.68 -5.77
C VAL A 99 -14.00 -5.96 -4.28
N VAL A 100 -13.43 -7.06 -3.78
CA VAL A 100 -13.30 -7.24 -2.33
C VAL A 100 -12.00 -6.55 -1.88
N CYS A 101 -12.12 -5.46 -1.13
CA CYS A 101 -10.93 -4.81 -0.57
C CYS A 101 -10.31 -5.70 0.51
N MET A 102 -9.11 -6.23 0.24
CA MET A 102 -8.39 -7.09 1.18
C MET A 102 -7.96 -6.31 2.43
N PRO A 103 -7.84 -6.98 3.60
CA PRO A 103 -7.28 -6.39 4.80
C PRO A 103 -5.90 -5.80 4.58
N GLY A 104 -5.62 -4.66 5.22
CA GLY A 104 -4.30 -4.06 5.25
C GLY A 104 -3.29 -4.93 6.00
N SER A 105 -2.00 -4.69 5.75
CA SER A 105 -0.91 -5.50 6.30
C SER A 105 -0.94 -5.58 7.83
N MET A 106 -1.20 -4.50 8.55
CA MET A 106 -1.21 -4.53 10.01
C MET A 106 -2.38 -5.32 10.59
N ALA A 107 -3.55 -5.27 9.94
CA ALA A 107 -4.68 -6.15 10.27
C ALA A 107 -4.30 -7.63 10.07
N ILE A 108 -3.68 -7.97 8.94
CA ILE A 108 -3.17 -9.34 8.71
C ILE A 108 -2.11 -9.69 9.78
N GLY A 109 -1.23 -8.75 10.10
CA GLY A 109 -0.25 -8.85 11.18
C GLY A 109 -0.87 -9.25 12.50
N ALA A 110 -1.97 -8.60 12.87
CA ALA A 110 -2.68 -8.84 14.11
C ALA A 110 -3.25 -10.27 14.22
N THR A 111 -3.57 -10.92 13.10
CA THR A 111 -4.03 -12.32 13.09
C THR A 111 -2.94 -13.32 13.45
N ARG A 112 -1.65 -12.97 13.23
CA ARG A 112 -0.49 -13.90 13.24
C ARG A 112 -0.65 -15.12 12.32
N ASP A 113 -1.56 -15.05 11.35
CA ASP A 113 -1.91 -16.18 10.48
C ASP A 113 -1.23 -16.03 9.11
N LYS A 114 -0.21 -16.87 8.89
CA LYS A 114 0.49 -16.97 7.61
C LYS A 114 -0.44 -17.38 6.46
N GLN A 115 -1.43 -18.23 6.73
CA GLN A 115 -2.39 -18.66 5.71
C GLN A 115 -3.32 -17.52 5.33
N ALA A 116 -3.73 -16.67 6.29
CA ALA A 116 -4.49 -15.47 5.98
C ALA A 116 -3.71 -14.55 5.03
N ALA A 117 -2.42 -14.30 5.30
CA ALA A 117 -1.56 -13.50 4.41
C ALA A 117 -1.42 -14.08 2.99
N TYR A 118 -1.31 -15.40 2.88
CA TYR A 118 -1.27 -16.08 1.58
C TYR A 118 -2.60 -15.98 0.83
N GLU A 119 -3.73 -16.27 1.48
CA GLU A 119 -5.04 -16.31 0.82
C GLU A 119 -5.53 -14.92 0.41
N THR A 120 -5.32 -13.88 1.23
CA THR A 120 -5.68 -12.51 0.86
C THR A 120 -4.90 -12.04 -0.35
N ALA A 121 -3.58 -12.29 -0.39
CA ALA A 121 -2.74 -11.97 -1.55
C ALA A 121 -3.12 -12.80 -2.79
N ARG A 122 -3.43 -14.09 -2.62
CA ARG A 122 -3.88 -14.97 -3.72
C ARG A 122 -5.20 -14.46 -4.31
N ILE A 123 -6.18 -14.13 -3.48
CA ILE A 123 -7.47 -13.62 -3.97
C ILE A 123 -7.27 -12.26 -4.64
N SER A 124 -6.56 -11.32 -4.00
CA SER A 124 -6.23 -10.03 -4.62
C SER A 124 -5.56 -10.22 -5.98
N GLY A 125 -4.55 -11.09 -6.08
CA GLY A 125 -3.88 -11.40 -7.33
C GLY A 125 -4.83 -11.99 -8.38
N LYS A 126 -5.79 -12.82 -7.99
CA LYS A 126 -6.79 -13.40 -8.89
C LYS A 126 -7.72 -12.33 -9.45
N GLU A 127 -8.20 -11.42 -8.60
CA GLU A 127 -9.06 -10.31 -9.02
C GLU A 127 -8.29 -9.35 -9.94
N LEU A 128 -7.05 -8.99 -9.58
CA LEU A 128 -6.15 -8.17 -10.41
C LEU A 128 -5.91 -8.81 -11.78
N ARG A 129 -5.62 -10.12 -11.81
CA ARG A 129 -5.35 -10.83 -13.07
C ARG A 129 -6.57 -10.88 -13.98
N ALA A 130 -7.77 -11.05 -13.42
CA ALA A 130 -9.02 -11.00 -14.19
C ALA A 130 -9.28 -9.62 -14.82
N MET A 131 -8.77 -8.56 -14.20
CA MET A 131 -8.77 -7.20 -14.74
C MET A 131 -7.58 -6.89 -15.67
N GLY A 132 -6.70 -7.86 -15.96
CA GLY A 132 -5.53 -7.65 -16.83
C GLY A 132 -4.31 -7.02 -16.16
N ILE A 133 -4.37 -6.80 -14.84
CA ILE A 133 -3.23 -6.33 -14.05
C ILE A 133 -2.33 -7.52 -13.74
N ASN A 134 -1.04 -7.39 -14.00
CA ASN A 134 -0.08 -8.50 -13.93
C ASN A 134 1.15 -8.20 -13.06
N LEU A 135 1.23 -6.99 -12.51
CA LEU A 135 2.21 -6.58 -11.52
C LEU A 135 1.50 -5.84 -10.39
N ASN A 136 1.78 -6.19 -9.14
CA ASN A 136 1.25 -5.47 -7.98
C ASN A 136 2.41 -4.93 -7.16
N PHE A 137 2.35 -3.64 -6.81
CA PHE A 137 3.30 -2.99 -5.92
C PHE A 137 2.98 -3.33 -4.46
N ALA A 138 2.99 -4.62 -4.15
CA ALA A 138 2.75 -5.19 -2.84
C ALA A 138 3.44 -6.58 -2.75
N PRO A 139 3.76 -7.07 -1.54
CA PRO A 139 3.49 -6.48 -0.23
C PRO A 139 4.55 -5.45 0.25
N CYS A 140 4.17 -4.61 1.21
CA CYS A 140 5.11 -3.77 1.97
C CYS A 140 5.83 -4.62 3.03
N LEU A 141 7.16 -4.64 2.98
CA LEU A 141 8.05 -5.35 3.91
C LEU A 141 8.81 -4.42 4.85
N ASP A 142 8.42 -3.16 4.91
CA ASP A 142 8.96 -2.22 5.90
C ASP A 142 8.56 -2.66 7.31
N VAL A 143 9.49 -2.60 8.26
CA VAL A 143 9.24 -2.95 9.66
C VAL A 143 8.86 -1.70 10.43
N ASN A 144 7.60 -1.58 10.86
CA ASN A 144 7.11 -0.37 11.53
C ASN A 144 7.48 -0.37 13.03
N ASN A 145 8.79 -0.26 13.30
CA ASN A 145 9.38 -0.19 14.65
C ASN A 145 9.42 1.24 15.22
N ASN A 146 8.89 2.21 14.48
CA ASN A 146 8.78 3.60 14.89
C ASN A 146 7.31 4.03 14.92
N PRO A 147 6.72 4.27 16.10
CA PRO A 147 5.31 4.63 16.22
C PRO A 147 4.98 6.01 15.63
N LEU A 148 6.00 6.84 15.39
CA LEU A 148 5.86 8.17 14.79
C LEU A 148 6.04 8.16 13.27
N ASN A 149 6.19 6.99 12.64
CA ASN A 149 6.35 6.90 11.19
C ASN A 149 5.08 7.41 10.48
N PRO A 150 5.15 8.49 9.68
CA PRO A 150 3.98 9.07 9.03
C PRO A 150 3.59 8.35 7.72
N VAL A 151 4.46 7.49 7.19
CA VAL A 151 4.35 6.93 5.83
C VAL A 151 3.93 5.46 5.81
N ILE A 152 4.49 4.65 6.71
CA ILE A 152 4.29 3.19 6.73
C ILE A 152 3.10 2.84 7.62
N GLY A 153 3.21 2.98 8.94
CA GLY A 153 2.13 2.70 9.89
C GLY A 153 1.45 1.36 9.59
N VAL A 154 0.12 1.39 9.40
CA VAL A 154 -0.72 0.23 9.10
C VAL A 154 -0.39 -0.52 7.79
N ARG A 155 0.46 0.03 6.92
CA ARG A 155 0.94 -0.63 5.69
C ARG A 155 1.98 -1.70 5.98
N SER A 156 2.61 -1.68 7.15
CA SER A 156 3.49 -2.77 7.61
C SER A 156 2.69 -3.86 8.32
N PHE A 157 3.18 -5.10 8.27
CA PHE A 157 2.63 -6.20 9.06
C PHE A 157 2.89 -6.06 10.57
N GLY A 158 3.86 -5.24 11.00
CA GLY A 158 4.17 -5.04 12.42
C GLY A 158 5.57 -4.51 12.69
N GLU A 159 5.99 -4.57 13.95
CA GLU A 159 7.27 -3.96 14.39
C GLU A 159 8.46 -4.92 14.44
N THR A 160 8.26 -6.22 14.16
CA THR A 160 9.34 -7.21 14.19
C THR A 160 9.68 -7.73 12.79
N ALA A 161 10.97 -7.85 12.50
CA ALA A 161 11.44 -8.39 11.23
C ALA A 161 10.97 -9.82 10.97
N GLU A 162 10.82 -10.63 12.02
CA GLU A 162 10.31 -11.99 11.92
C GLU A 162 8.86 -12.03 11.43
N LEU A 163 7.96 -11.25 12.04
CA LEU A 163 6.54 -11.20 11.65
C LEU A 163 6.36 -10.61 10.26
N VAL A 164 7.12 -9.57 9.91
CA VAL A 164 7.04 -8.93 8.59
C VAL A 164 7.59 -9.86 7.51
N GLY A 165 8.74 -10.50 7.73
CA GLY A 165 9.32 -11.46 6.79
C GLY A 165 8.45 -12.71 6.61
N GLU A 166 8.08 -13.36 7.71
CA GLU A 166 6.71 -13.83 7.98
C GLU A 166 5.68 -13.90 6.87
N LEU A 167 4.74 -12.98 7.08
CA LEU A 167 3.51 -12.78 6.35
C LEU A 167 3.82 -12.18 4.97
N GLY A 168 4.86 -11.35 4.87
CA GLY A 168 5.34 -10.81 3.61
C GLY A 168 5.74 -11.88 2.60
N ALA A 169 6.52 -12.88 3.01
CA ALA A 169 6.87 -14.00 2.14
C ALA A 169 5.65 -14.85 1.75
N ALA A 170 4.68 -15.02 2.65
CA ALA A 170 3.43 -15.72 2.35
C ALA A 170 2.59 -14.94 1.32
N ALA A 171 2.50 -13.62 1.44
CA ALA A 171 1.83 -12.76 0.48
C ALA A 171 2.52 -12.79 -0.90
N VAL A 172 3.85 -12.77 -0.95
CA VAL A 172 4.63 -12.97 -2.20
C VAL A 172 4.19 -14.25 -2.90
N LYS A 173 4.12 -15.37 -2.17
CA LYS A 173 3.67 -16.66 -2.74
C LYS A 173 2.22 -16.61 -3.21
N GLY A 174 1.34 -15.92 -2.47
CA GLY A 174 -0.07 -15.75 -2.84
C GLY A 174 -0.24 -15.04 -4.17
N TYR A 175 0.41 -13.89 -4.36
CA TYR A 175 0.37 -13.15 -5.63
C TYR A 175 0.94 -13.98 -6.81
N GLN A 176 2.08 -14.66 -6.59
CA GLN A 176 2.70 -15.53 -7.58
C GLN A 176 1.78 -16.67 -8.02
N ALA A 177 1.07 -17.29 -7.08
CA ALA A 177 0.13 -18.37 -7.36
C ALA A 177 -1.05 -17.93 -8.24
N SER A 178 -1.34 -16.62 -8.28
CA SER A 178 -2.39 -16.02 -9.10
C SER A 178 -1.87 -15.43 -10.41
N GLY A 179 -0.58 -15.60 -10.73
CA GLY A 179 0.02 -15.11 -11.97
C GLY A 179 0.21 -13.59 -12.00
N VAL A 180 0.36 -12.97 -10.83
CA VAL A 180 0.71 -11.55 -10.66
C VAL A 180 2.10 -11.47 -10.05
N ALA A 181 2.97 -10.62 -10.59
CA ALA A 181 4.30 -10.37 -10.01
C ALA A 181 4.16 -9.49 -8.76
N PRO A 182 4.50 -10.00 -7.56
CA PRO A 182 4.60 -9.16 -6.38
C PRO A 182 5.85 -8.28 -6.45
N THR A 183 5.74 -7.07 -5.93
CA THR A 183 6.86 -6.16 -5.73
C THR A 183 7.01 -5.86 -4.25
N ILE A 184 8.05 -6.43 -3.63
CA ILE A 184 8.34 -6.16 -2.23
C ILE A 184 8.98 -4.77 -2.10
N LYS A 185 8.55 -4.00 -1.10
CA LYS A 185 8.92 -2.58 -0.96
C LYS A 185 8.97 -2.12 0.52
N HIS A 186 9.70 -1.07 0.87
CA HIS A 186 10.57 -0.25 0.00
C HIS A 186 12.02 -0.50 0.39
N PHE A 187 12.79 -1.15 -0.48
CA PHE A 187 14.16 -1.58 -0.17
C PHE A 187 15.12 -0.38 -0.02
N PRO A 188 16.01 -0.36 0.99
CA PRO A 188 16.28 -1.43 1.94
C PRO A 188 15.47 -1.39 3.24
N GLY A 189 14.54 -0.44 3.37
CA GLY A 189 13.60 -0.30 4.48
C GLY A 189 13.13 1.15 4.64
N HIS A 190 11.86 1.37 4.98
CA HIS A 190 11.29 2.71 5.20
C HIS A 190 10.56 2.82 6.55
N GLY A 191 10.55 1.73 7.32
CA GLY A 191 9.75 1.58 8.54
C GLY A 191 10.18 2.43 9.74
N ASP A 192 11.41 2.96 9.76
CA ASP A 192 11.95 3.80 10.84
C ASP A 192 12.21 5.26 10.43
N THR A 193 11.52 5.77 9.40
CA THR A 193 11.65 7.19 9.04
C THR A 193 10.76 8.07 9.92
N GLN A 194 11.32 9.15 10.45
CA GLN A 194 10.57 10.18 11.20
C GLN A 194 10.02 11.31 10.31
N SER A 195 10.42 11.34 9.03
CA SER A 195 10.03 12.36 8.07
C SER A 195 9.42 11.70 6.84
N ASP A 196 8.37 12.31 6.29
CA ASP A 196 7.76 11.85 5.05
C ASP A 196 8.67 12.11 3.83
N SER A 197 9.01 11.05 3.09
CA SER A 197 9.75 11.10 1.82
C SER A 197 9.17 12.03 0.77
N HIS A 198 7.89 12.36 0.89
CA HIS A 198 7.22 13.23 -0.05
C HIS A 198 7.47 14.73 0.19
N HIS A 199 8.02 15.09 1.35
CA HIS A 199 8.26 16.47 1.77
C HIS A 199 9.74 16.80 2.03
N ALA A 200 10.55 15.81 2.41
CA ALA A 200 12.01 15.91 2.53
C ALA A 200 12.66 14.55 2.22
N LEU A 201 13.95 14.55 1.91
CA LEU A 201 14.72 13.31 1.81
C LEU A 201 14.82 12.64 3.20
N PRO A 202 14.17 11.49 3.42
CA PRO A 202 14.22 10.81 4.71
C PRO A 202 15.56 10.09 4.87
N MET A 203 15.98 9.96 6.12
CA MET A 203 17.25 9.33 6.48
C MET A 203 17.04 8.31 7.60
N ILE A 204 17.68 7.16 7.49
CA ILE A 204 17.77 6.15 8.55
C ILE A 204 19.25 6.06 8.97
N PRO A 205 19.61 6.59 10.17
CA PRO A 205 21.01 6.81 10.56
C PRO A 205 21.68 5.58 11.23
N HIS A 206 21.08 4.40 11.15
CA HIS A 206 21.54 3.20 11.87
C HIS A 206 22.76 2.54 11.20
N GLY A 207 23.54 1.81 12.01
CA GLY A 207 24.68 1.03 11.55
C GLY A 207 24.28 -0.28 10.84
N LEU A 208 25.18 -0.83 10.02
CA LEU A 208 24.91 -2.01 9.18
C LEU A 208 24.45 -3.26 9.95
N GLU A 209 24.96 -3.50 11.16
CA GLU A 209 24.56 -4.64 11.98
C GLU A 209 23.05 -4.58 12.31
N ARG A 210 22.59 -3.41 12.78
CA ARG A 210 21.16 -3.16 13.04
C ARG A 210 20.33 -3.30 11.77
N LEU A 211 20.78 -2.70 10.67
CA LEU A 211 20.06 -2.75 9.39
C LEU A 211 19.88 -4.18 8.88
N ARG A 212 20.87 -5.06 9.08
CA ARG A 212 20.78 -6.48 8.70
C ARG A 212 19.75 -7.25 9.52
N GLU A 213 19.70 -6.99 10.83
CA GLU A 213 18.80 -7.68 11.76
C GLU A 213 17.34 -7.24 11.61
N MET A 214 17.12 -6.00 11.20
CA MET A 214 15.78 -5.42 11.11
C MET A 214 15.35 -5.15 9.68
N GLU A 215 15.85 -4.08 9.07
CA GLU A 215 15.33 -3.58 7.80
C GLU A 215 15.54 -4.58 6.66
N PHE A 216 16.70 -5.25 6.57
CA PHE A 216 17.02 -6.15 5.46
C PHE A 216 16.38 -7.53 5.63
N ALA A 217 16.18 -7.99 6.87
CA ALA A 217 15.79 -9.36 7.18
C ALA A 217 14.50 -9.81 6.45
N PRO A 218 13.41 -9.01 6.39
CA PRO A 218 12.23 -9.35 5.59
C PRO A 218 12.53 -9.51 4.09
N PHE A 219 13.36 -8.64 3.52
CA PHE A 219 13.75 -8.71 2.10
C PHE A 219 14.60 -9.95 1.82
N VAL A 220 15.57 -10.27 2.69
CA VAL A 220 16.38 -11.49 2.56
C VAL A 220 15.50 -12.72 2.54
N ARG A 221 14.51 -12.80 3.44
CA ARG A 221 13.55 -13.90 3.46
C ARG A 221 12.74 -13.97 2.17
N ALA A 222 12.20 -12.85 1.69
CA ALA A 222 11.42 -12.81 0.46
C ALA A 222 12.26 -13.15 -0.80
N ILE A 223 13.53 -12.74 -0.86
CA ILE A 223 14.48 -13.13 -1.91
C ILE A 223 14.67 -14.65 -1.93
N ASN A 224 14.91 -15.26 -0.76
CA ASN A 224 15.07 -16.71 -0.63
C ASN A 224 13.79 -17.48 -1.00
N GLU A 225 12.63 -16.85 -0.84
CA GLU A 225 11.33 -17.37 -1.26
C GLU A 225 11.01 -17.03 -2.73
N GLY A 226 11.94 -16.44 -3.47
CA GLY A 226 11.83 -16.22 -4.90
C GLY A 226 10.96 -15.03 -5.29
N ALA A 227 11.07 -13.91 -4.56
CA ALA A 227 10.46 -12.64 -4.95
C ALA A 227 10.79 -12.25 -6.41
N ASP A 228 9.81 -11.69 -7.11
CA ASP A 228 9.93 -11.34 -8.53
C ASP A 228 10.54 -9.96 -8.75
N VAL A 229 10.06 -8.99 -7.98
CA VAL A 229 10.39 -7.57 -8.14
C VAL A 229 10.69 -6.97 -6.77
N ILE A 230 11.69 -6.09 -6.70
CA ILE A 230 12.00 -5.29 -5.51
C ILE A 230 11.96 -3.82 -5.87
N MET A 231 11.16 -3.05 -5.15
CA MET A 231 11.12 -1.59 -5.30
C MET A 231 12.12 -0.91 -4.36
N SER A 232 12.95 -0.02 -4.89
CA SER A 232 13.87 0.79 -4.09
C SER A 232 13.20 2.01 -3.48
N ALA A 233 13.62 2.40 -2.28
CA ALA A 233 13.14 3.59 -1.58
C ALA A 233 14.02 4.82 -1.87
N HIS A 234 13.41 6.00 -1.92
CA HIS A 234 14.13 7.27 -1.95
C HIS A 234 14.57 7.70 -0.54
N VAL A 235 15.33 6.83 0.14
CA VAL A 235 15.76 7.00 1.55
C VAL A 235 17.29 6.93 1.64
N ILE A 236 17.88 7.81 2.44
CA ILE A 236 19.33 7.87 2.68
C ILE A 236 19.71 6.96 3.86
N PHE A 237 20.74 6.13 3.64
CA PHE A 237 21.33 5.27 4.66
C PHE A 237 22.82 5.53 4.77
N PRO A 238 23.29 6.40 5.69
CA PRO A 238 24.70 6.79 5.77
C PRO A 238 25.67 5.60 5.96
N ALA A 239 25.21 4.52 6.60
CA ALA A 239 26.00 3.31 6.80
C ALA A 239 26.20 2.48 5.52
N LEU A 240 25.33 2.64 4.52
CA LEU A 240 25.46 2.02 3.19
C LEU A 240 26.06 2.98 2.17
N GLU A 241 25.67 4.25 2.25
CA GLU A 241 26.00 5.30 1.29
C GLU A 241 26.44 6.59 2.02
N PRO A 242 27.74 6.66 2.40
CA PRO A 242 28.31 7.82 3.08
C PRO A 242 28.21 9.14 2.30
N ASP A 243 28.07 9.08 0.97
CA ASP A 243 27.97 10.26 0.11
C ASP A 243 26.56 10.88 0.12
N GLY A 244 25.62 10.27 0.85
CA GLY A 244 24.29 10.82 1.10
C GLY A 244 23.32 10.66 -0.07
N LEU A 245 23.62 9.80 -1.05
CA LEU A 245 22.67 9.48 -2.12
C LEU A 245 21.48 8.66 -1.57
N PRO A 246 20.26 8.90 -2.06
CA PRO A 246 19.13 8.01 -1.82
C PRO A 246 19.43 6.60 -2.31
N SER A 247 18.87 5.59 -1.66
CA SER A 247 19.08 4.17 -2.00
C SER A 247 18.78 3.87 -3.47
N THR A 248 17.73 4.47 -4.03
CA THR A 248 17.39 4.38 -5.47
C THR A 248 18.53 4.81 -6.42
N LEU A 249 19.40 5.72 -5.99
CA LEU A 249 20.50 6.27 -6.80
C LEU A 249 21.87 5.72 -6.39
N SER A 250 21.94 4.81 -5.43
CA SER A 250 23.20 4.29 -4.89
C SER A 250 23.56 2.95 -5.47
N LYS A 251 24.71 2.89 -6.17
CA LYS A 251 25.31 1.63 -6.62
C LYS A 251 25.67 0.70 -5.46
N ARG A 252 26.11 1.26 -4.33
CA ARG A 252 26.42 0.49 -3.11
C ARG A 252 25.19 -0.26 -2.61
N VAL A 253 24.00 0.34 -2.74
CA VAL A 253 22.75 -0.27 -2.32
C VAL A 253 22.18 -1.21 -3.38
N LEU A 254 21.95 -0.75 -4.60
CA LEU A 254 21.25 -1.55 -5.62
C LEU A 254 22.12 -2.62 -6.27
N THR A 255 23.42 -2.36 -6.46
CA THR A 255 24.34 -3.34 -7.06
C THR A 255 25.12 -4.09 -5.98
N ASP A 256 25.92 -3.41 -5.18
CA ASP A 256 26.89 -4.11 -4.31
C ASP A 256 26.17 -4.92 -3.22
N LEU A 257 25.19 -4.32 -2.54
CA LEU A 257 24.34 -5.01 -1.56
C LEU A 257 23.29 -5.90 -2.23
N LEU A 258 22.34 -5.34 -2.99
CA LEU A 258 21.16 -6.10 -3.41
C LEU A 258 21.46 -7.18 -4.47
N ARG A 259 22.23 -6.84 -5.52
CA ARG A 259 22.65 -7.83 -6.54
C ARG A 259 23.78 -8.71 -6.05
N GLY A 260 24.79 -8.11 -5.44
CA GLY A 260 26.02 -8.79 -5.03
C GLY A 260 25.81 -9.64 -3.77
N GLU A 261 25.70 -8.97 -2.63
CA GLU A 261 25.66 -9.65 -1.34
C GLU A 261 24.38 -10.47 -1.10
N LEU A 262 23.21 -9.89 -1.39
CA LEU A 262 21.92 -10.54 -1.17
C LEU A 262 21.50 -11.46 -2.32
N GLY A 263 22.21 -11.42 -3.45
CA GLY A 263 22.02 -12.34 -4.57
C GLY A 263 20.67 -12.22 -5.27
N PHE A 264 20.01 -11.07 -5.21
CA PHE A 264 18.71 -10.90 -5.87
C PHE A 264 18.86 -10.98 -7.39
N GLY A 265 18.12 -11.88 -8.04
CA GLY A 265 18.15 -12.10 -9.50
C GLY A 265 16.96 -11.51 -10.27
N GLY A 266 15.89 -11.09 -9.58
CA GLY A 266 14.65 -10.57 -10.20
C GLY A 266 14.77 -9.13 -10.68
N VAL A 267 13.65 -8.43 -10.92
CA VAL A 267 13.67 -7.04 -11.42
C VAL A 267 13.83 -6.05 -10.27
N ILE A 268 14.78 -5.11 -10.37
CA ILE A 268 14.85 -3.94 -9.48
C ILE A 268 14.06 -2.81 -10.13
N VAL A 269 13.06 -2.31 -9.44
CA VAL A 269 12.22 -1.20 -9.87
C VAL A 269 12.44 0.01 -8.95
N THR A 270 12.40 1.22 -9.48
CA THR A 270 12.45 2.42 -8.63
C THR A 270 11.08 2.70 -8.04
N ASP A 271 11.01 3.35 -6.87
CA ASP A 271 9.84 4.16 -6.55
C ASP A 271 9.73 5.35 -7.55
N CYS A 272 8.62 6.07 -7.56
CA CYS A 272 8.32 7.09 -8.56
C CYS A 272 9.38 8.20 -8.59
N LEU A 273 10.06 8.36 -9.73
CA LEU A 273 11.13 9.34 -9.91
C LEU A 273 10.62 10.80 -10.05
N GLU A 274 9.29 10.97 -10.05
CA GLU A 274 8.66 12.29 -9.97
C GLU A 274 8.44 12.76 -8.52
N MET A 275 8.72 11.93 -7.52
CA MET A 275 8.68 12.33 -6.12
C MET A 275 9.76 13.37 -5.81
N LYS A 276 9.43 14.33 -4.95
CA LYS A 276 10.30 15.47 -4.61
C LYS A 276 11.69 15.07 -4.13
N ALA A 277 11.80 13.96 -3.40
CA ALA A 277 13.07 13.39 -2.96
C ALA A 277 14.10 13.19 -4.09
N ILE A 278 13.63 12.91 -5.31
CA ILE A 278 14.46 12.79 -6.51
C ILE A 278 14.33 14.04 -7.38
N ALA A 279 13.10 14.44 -7.71
CA ALA A 279 12.81 15.48 -8.69
C ALA A 279 13.40 16.85 -8.29
N ASP A 280 13.36 17.23 -7.02
CA ASP A 280 13.82 18.55 -6.57
C ASP A 280 15.35 18.60 -6.36
N HIS A 281 15.99 17.45 -6.15
CA HIS A 281 17.42 17.35 -5.81
C HIS A 281 18.32 16.96 -7.00
N TYR A 282 17.82 16.11 -7.90
CA TYR A 282 18.59 15.55 -9.02
C TYR A 282 17.89 15.80 -10.37
N GLY A 283 16.58 16.03 -10.37
CA GLY A 283 15.75 16.05 -11.58
C GLY A 283 15.31 14.64 -11.99
N THR A 284 14.10 14.50 -12.53
CA THR A 284 13.53 13.18 -12.85
C THR A 284 14.33 12.42 -13.91
N ALA A 285 14.67 13.05 -15.04
CA ALA A 285 15.38 12.37 -16.13
C ALA A 285 16.83 12.02 -15.76
N GLU A 286 17.54 12.93 -15.09
CA GLU A 286 18.90 12.67 -14.59
C GLU A 286 18.91 11.63 -13.47
N GLY A 287 17.95 11.71 -12.54
CA GLY A 287 17.74 10.68 -11.51
C GLY A 287 17.48 9.30 -12.11
N ALA A 288 16.78 9.21 -13.24
CA ALA A 288 16.59 7.95 -13.95
C ALA A 288 17.90 7.37 -14.51
N VAL A 289 18.77 8.22 -15.09
CA VAL A 289 20.11 7.80 -15.54
C VAL A 289 20.93 7.29 -14.36
N MET A 290 20.95 8.04 -13.26
CA MET A 290 21.64 7.64 -12.02
C MET A 290 21.10 6.33 -11.44
N ALA A 291 19.79 6.10 -11.49
CA ALA A 291 19.19 4.85 -11.03
C ALA A 291 19.62 3.64 -11.89
N VAL A 292 19.73 3.80 -13.21
CA VAL A 292 20.25 2.74 -14.10
C VAL A 292 21.73 2.46 -13.83
N GLU A 293 22.54 3.51 -13.61
CA GLU A 293 23.94 3.39 -13.18
C GLU A 293 24.07 2.67 -11.84
N ALA A 294 23.13 2.89 -10.92
CA ALA A 294 23.07 2.25 -9.62
C ALA A 294 22.68 0.77 -9.70
N GLY A 295 21.86 0.37 -10.68
CA GLY A 295 21.46 -1.03 -10.89
C GLY A 295 19.95 -1.26 -11.07
N ALA A 296 19.14 -0.21 -11.17
CA ALA A 296 17.71 -0.35 -11.48
C ALA A 296 17.48 -0.90 -12.90
N ASP A 297 16.46 -1.72 -13.06
CA ASP A 297 16.06 -2.30 -14.35
C ASP A 297 14.77 -1.68 -14.91
N LEU A 298 13.84 -1.29 -14.02
CA LEU A 298 12.57 -0.65 -14.36
C LEU A 298 12.44 0.70 -13.65
N LEU A 299 12.12 1.74 -14.40
CA LEU A 299 12.03 3.13 -13.93
C LEU A 299 10.57 3.58 -13.90
N LEU A 300 10.07 4.01 -12.74
CA LEU A 300 8.72 4.57 -12.61
C LEU A 300 8.75 6.07 -12.85
N VAL A 301 8.09 6.50 -13.94
CA VAL A 301 7.83 7.91 -14.24
C VAL A 301 6.32 8.06 -14.43
N SER A 302 5.60 8.26 -13.33
CA SER A 302 4.20 7.86 -13.21
C SER A 302 3.15 8.87 -13.71
N HIS A 303 3.50 10.12 -14.01
CA HIS A 303 2.51 11.19 -14.15
C HIS A 303 2.65 12.06 -15.40
N ARG A 304 3.83 12.65 -15.64
CA ARG A 304 3.97 13.76 -16.62
C ARG A 304 4.61 13.30 -17.92
N LEU A 305 3.84 13.34 -19.02
CA LEU A 305 4.32 12.99 -20.37
C LEU A 305 5.64 13.68 -20.77
N PRO A 306 5.84 15.00 -20.56
CA PRO A 306 7.13 15.62 -20.89
C PRO A 306 8.32 14.98 -20.17
N LEU A 307 8.18 14.62 -18.90
CA LEU A 307 9.25 13.98 -18.13
C LEU A 307 9.48 12.52 -18.53
N GLN A 308 8.41 11.81 -18.90
CA GLN A 308 8.51 10.44 -19.41
C GLN A 308 9.32 10.40 -20.71
N VAL A 309 9.01 11.29 -21.65
CA VAL A 309 9.76 11.44 -22.90
C VAL A 309 11.20 11.89 -22.65
N GLU A 310 11.39 12.93 -21.83
CA GLU A 310 12.72 13.44 -21.46
C GLU A 310 13.59 12.35 -20.84
N THR A 311 13.02 11.51 -19.96
CA THR A 311 13.72 10.39 -19.34
C THR A 311 14.24 9.39 -20.38
N ILE A 312 13.40 9.01 -21.35
CA ILE A 312 13.79 8.07 -22.41
C ILE A 312 14.90 8.66 -23.28
N GLU A 313 14.76 9.92 -23.71
CA GLU A 313 15.79 10.59 -24.51
C GLU A 313 17.11 10.75 -23.74
N LYS A 314 17.05 11.06 -22.44
CA LYS A 314 18.24 11.20 -21.59
C LYS A 314 19.00 9.89 -21.42
N LEU A 315 18.28 8.78 -21.30
CA LEU A 315 18.89 7.43 -21.26
C LEU A 315 19.56 7.08 -22.59
N VAL A 316 18.94 7.42 -23.73
CA VAL A 316 19.55 7.22 -25.06
C VAL A 316 20.84 8.02 -25.15
N GLU A 317 20.82 9.31 -24.79
CA GLU A 317 22.00 10.18 -24.76
C GLU A 317 23.10 9.61 -23.84
N ALA A 318 22.74 9.10 -22.67
CA ALA A 318 23.68 8.52 -21.72
C ALA A 318 24.38 7.26 -22.28
N VAL A 319 23.69 6.45 -23.07
CA VAL A 319 24.31 5.28 -23.72
C VAL A 319 25.15 5.69 -24.93
N GLU A 320 24.64 6.58 -25.78
CA GLU A 320 25.36 7.07 -26.97
C GLU A 320 26.64 7.83 -26.62
N SER A 321 26.66 8.54 -25.49
CA SER A 321 27.85 9.22 -24.97
C SER A 321 28.83 8.29 -24.24
N GLY A 322 28.44 7.05 -23.97
CA GLY A 322 29.25 6.06 -23.23
C GLY A 322 29.22 6.21 -21.71
N ARG A 323 28.34 7.05 -21.15
CA ARG A 323 28.12 7.15 -19.70
C ARG A 323 27.54 5.83 -19.15
N ILE A 324 26.57 5.25 -19.86
CA ILE A 324 26.03 3.92 -19.58
C ILE A 324 26.44 2.98 -20.71
N SER A 325 26.93 1.78 -20.39
CA SER A 325 27.20 0.78 -21.42
C SER A 325 25.89 0.16 -21.94
N GLU A 326 25.81 -0.13 -23.24
CA GLU A 326 24.66 -0.86 -23.79
C GLU A 326 24.48 -2.24 -23.13
N ALA A 327 25.58 -2.88 -22.70
CA ALA A 327 25.53 -4.13 -21.95
C ALA A 327 24.74 -4.01 -20.63
N ARG A 328 24.82 -2.87 -19.92
CA ARG A 328 24.02 -2.63 -18.71
C ARG A 328 22.52 -2.57 -19.04
N ILE A 329 22.16 -1.97 -20.19
CA ILE A 329 20.77 -1.95 -20.68
C ILE A 329 20.32 -3.37 -21.03
N ASP A 330 21.15 -4.16 -21.70
CA ASP A 330 20.86 -5.54 -22.10
C ASP A 330 20.54 -6.43 -20.88
N GLU A 331 21.32 -6.32 -19.80
CA GLU A 331 21.06 -7.05 -18.55
C GLU A 331 19.68 -6.72 -17.96
N SER A 332 19.29 -5.45 -17.94
CA SER A 332 17.99 -5.01 -17.42
C SER A 332 16.85 -5.54 -18.26
N VAL A 333 16.96 -5.39 -19.59
CA VAL A 333 15.92 -5.82 -20.53
C VAL A 333 15.78 -7.33 -20.51
N GLU A 334 16.87 -8.09 -20.38
CA GLU A 334 16.79 -9.55 -20.23
C GLU A 334 15.93 -9.95 -19.02
N ARG A 335 16.14 -9.34 -17.85
CA ARG A 335 15.32 -9.61 -16.65
C ARG A 335 13.85 -9.26 -16.86
N LEU A 336 13.57 -8.15 -17.54
CA LEU A 336 12.20 -7.72 -17.85
C LEU A 336 11.50 -8.67 -18.82
N LEU A 337 12.18 -9.14 -19.85
CA LEU A 337 11.64 -10.13 -20.80
C LEU A 337 11.40 -11.48 -20.11
N GLN A 338 12.30 -11.91 -19.21
CA GLN A 338 12.12 -13.11 -18.39
C GLN A 338 10.91 -12.99 -17.46
N LEU A 339 10.70 -11.83 -16.82
CA LEU A 339 9.52 -11.57 -15.99
C LEU A 339 8.23 -11.63 -16.82
N LYS A 340 8.19 -10.97 -17.98
CA LYS A 340 7.04 -11.03 -18.90
C LYS A 340 6.74 -12.46 -19.36
N GLN A 341 7.79 -13.25 -19.63
CA GLN A 341 7.64 -14.66 -19.98
C GLN A 341 7.10 -15.49 -18.82
N LYS A 342 7.61 -15.29 -17.60
CA LYS A 342 7.12 -15.95 -16.38
C LYS A 342 5.63 -15.70 -16.15
N LEU A 343 5.17 -14.47 -16.39
CA LEU A 343 3.77 -14.07 -16.18
C LEU A 343 2.81 -14.53 -17.28
N ASN A 344 3.31 -15.08 -18.40
CA ASN A 344 2.54 -15.58 -19.54
C ASN A 344 1.37 -14.63 -19.92
N ILE A 345 1.68 -13.35 -20.11
CA ILE A 345 0.67 -12.29 -20.33
C ILE A 345 0.07 -12.44 -21.72
N THR A 346 -1.26 -12.53 -21.82
CA THR A 346 -1.96 -12.47 -23.11
C THR A 346 -3.02 -11.38 -23.12
N ALA A 347 -3.23 -10.73 -24.27
CA ALA A 347 -4.25 -9.69 -24.39
C ALA A 347 -5.67 -10.23 -24.08
N GLY A 348 -5.93 -11.52 -24.30
CA GLY A 348 -7.24 -12.13 -24.06
C GLY A 348 -7.55 -12.47 -22.60
N ASP A 349 -6.59 -12.31 -21.68
CA ASP A 349 -6.79 -12.68 -20.27
C ASP A 349 -7.80 -11.77 -19.56
N ALA A 350 -7.85 -10.50 -19.96
CA ALA A 350 -8.75 -9.50 -19.39
C ALA A 350 -10.04 -9.41 -20.20
N SER A 351 -11.19 -9.66 -19.57
CA SER A 351 -12.50 -9.49 -20.19
C SER A 351 -13.60 -9.29 -19.15
N PRO A 352 -14.75 -8.69 -19.51
CA PRO A 352 -15.91 -8.60 -18.62
C PRO A 352 -16.37 -9.96 -18.09
N ALA A 353 -16.21 -11.03 -18.88
CA ALA A 353 -16.53 -12.40 -18.47
C ALA A 353 -15.55 -12.92 -17.41
N ALA A 354 -14.25 -12.67 -17.58
CA ALA A 354 -13.23 -13.04 -16.59
C ALA A 354 -13.46 -12.30 -15.26
N VAL A 355 -13.77 -11.01 -15.32
CA VAL A 355 -14.11 -10.19 -14.15
C VAL A 355 -15.32 -10.77 -13.41
N SER A 356 -16.42 -11.04 -14.13
CA SER A 356 -17.66 -11.56 -13.51
C SER A 356 -17.46 -12.94 -12.86
N ALA A 357 -16.50 -13.72 -13.32
CA ALA A 357 -16.20 -15.05 -12.80
C ALA A 357 -15.21 -15.06 -11.61
N ALA A 358 -14.54 -13.94 -11.35
CA ALA A 358 -13.39 -13.91 -10.43
C ALA A 358 -13.41 -12.78 -9.42
N VAL A 359 -14.13 -11.69 -9.65
CA VAL A 359 -14.05 -10.46 -8.84
C VAL A 359 -15.29 -10.31 -7.97
N GLY A 360 -15.11 -9.94 -6.70
CA GLY A 360 -16.24 -9.61 -5.83
C GLY A 360 -17.07 -10.82 -5.40
N LEU A 361 -16.49 -12.03 -5.44
CA LEU A 361 -17.23 -13.25 -5.15
C LEU A 361 -17.63 -13.34 -3.66
N PRO A 362 -18.81 -13.90 -3.31
CA PRO A 362 -19.24 -14.01 -1.92
C PRO A 362 -18.24 -14.72 -1.00
N GLU A 363 -17.56 -15.76 -1.50
CA GLU A 363 -16.52 -16.47 -0.75
C GLU A 363 -15.29 -15.59 -0.46
N HIS A 364 -14.99 -14.59 -1.31
CA HIS A 364 -13.92 -13.63 -1.05
C HIS A 364 -14.33 -12.69 0.09
N VAL A 365 -15.58 -12.21 0.08
CA VAL A 365 -16.13 -11.36 1.14
C VAL A 365 -16.10 -12.07 2.49
N GLU A 366 -16.52 -13.34 2.52
CA GLU A 366 -16.51 -14.11 3.78
C GLU A 366 -15.10 -14.33 4.33
N LEU A 367 -14.14 -14.66 3.47
CA LEU A 367 -12.73 -14.79 3.90
C LEU A 367 -12.19 -13.48 4.46
N VAL A 368 -12.52 -12.34 3.85
CA VAL A 368 -12.10 -11.03 4.35
C VAL A 368 -12.75 -10.71 5.69
N ARG A 369 -14.05 -10.95 5.85
CA ARG A 369 -14.76 -10.76 7.12
C ARG A 369 -14.17 -11.63 8.23
N GLU A 370 -13.89 -12.89 7.95
CA GLU A 370 -13.24 -13.80 8.90
C GLU A 370 -11.83 -13.34 9.27
N THR A 371 -11.07 -12.83 8.29
CA THR A 371 -9.73 -12.28 8.55
C THR A 371 -9.81 -11.06 9.46
N TYR A 372 -10.78 -10.16 9.26
CA TYR A 372 -10.97 -9.00 10.13
C TYR A 372 -11.44 -9.38 11.53
N ARG A 373 -12.33 -10.36 11.65
CA ARG A 373 -12.73 -10.92 12.96
C ARG A 373 -11.53 -11.37 13.78
N LYS A 374 -10.59 -12.06 13.12
CA LYS A 374 -9.32 -12.49 13.72
C LYS A 374 -8.30 -11.37 13.94
N SER A 375 -8.47 -10.22 13.30
CA SER A 375 -7.53 -9.10 13.43
C SER A 375 -7.92 -8.13 14.53
N VAL A 376 -9.22 -7.89 14.76
CA VAL A 376 -9.70 -6.94 15.77
C VAL A 376 -9.07 -7.26 17.12
N THR A 377 -8.34 -6.28 17.67
CA THR A 377 -7.59 -6.45 18.91
C THR A 377 -8.20 -5.57 20.00
N LEU A 378 -8.79 -6.21 21.00
CA LEU A 378 -9.21 -5.52 22.22
C LEU A 378 -7.97 -5.28 23.08
N VAL A 379 -7.53 -4.02 23.15
CA VAL A 379 -6.32 -3.63 23.88
C VAL A 379 -6.62 -3.52 25.35
N LYS A 380 -7.69 -2.81 25.71
CA LYS A 380 -8.14 -2.56 27.08
C LYS A 380 -9.66 -2.62 27.14
N ASP A 381 -10.21 -3.19 28.20
CA ASP A 381 -11.63 -3.10 28.56
C ASP A 381 -11.82 -3.21 30.09
N GLU A 382 -12.42 -2.19 30.69
CA GLU A 382 -12.81 -2.18 32.11
C GLU A 382 -14.29 -2.57 32.29
N GLN A 383 -14.70 -3.69 31.68
CA GLN A 383 -16.07 -4.25 31.73
C GLN A 383 -17.14 -3.34 31.10
N GLN A 384 -16.82 -2.69 29.97
CA GLN A 384 -17.81 -1.90 29.23
C GLN A 384 -18.40 -2.66 28.04
N LEU A 385 -17.79 -3.78 27.63
CA LEU A 385 -18.30 -4.64 26.57
C LEU A 385 -18.99 -5.91 27.13
N PRO A 386 -19.99 -6.46 26.43
CA PRO A 386 -20.57 -5.96 25.18
C PRO A 386 -21.46 -4.73 25.38
N LEU A 387 -21.62 -3.93 24.33
CA LEU A 387 -22.54 -2.79 24.31
C LEU A 387 -23.98 -3.24 24.55
N ALA A 388 -24.71 -2.45 25.33
CA ALA A 388 -26.11 -2.72 25.63
C ALA A 388 -27.01 -2.37 24.43
N SER A 389 -27.83 -3.33 23.99
CA SER A 389 -28.69 -3.19 22.81
C SER A 389 -29.88 -2.24 23.00
N ASP A 390 -30.27 -1.99 24.25
CA ASP A 390 -31.42 -1.15 24.64
C ASP A 390 -31.02 0.30 24.98
N LYS A 391 -29.74 0.65 24.85
CA LYS A 391 -29.18 1.96 25.20
C LYS A 391 -28.95 2.83 23.97
N LYS A 392 -29.10 4.15 24.16
CA LYS A 392 -28.84 5.11 23.08
C LYS A 392 -27.34 5.20 22.83
N THR A 393 -26.94 4.98 21.58
CA THR A 393 -25.54 4.93 21.18
C THR A 393 -25.22 6.04 20.17
N TYR A 394 -24.18 6.82 20.46
CA TYR A 394 -23.68 7.86 19.57
C TYR A 394 -22.32 7.47 19.01
N VAL A 395 -22.19 7.44 17.69
CA VAL A 395 -20.95 7.12 16.99
C VAL A 395 -20.37 8.40 16.40
N ILE A 396 -19.17 8.76 16.83
CA ILE A 396 -18.37 9.83 16.24
C ILE A 396 -17.37 9.17 15.30
N TRP A 397 -17.56 9.37 14.00
CA TRP A 397 -16.74 8.78 12.96
C TRP A 397 -15.80 9.81 12.34
N THR A 398 -14.49 9.57 12.42
CA THR A 398 -13.51 10.39 11.72
C THR A 398 -13.27 9.87 10.30
N GLU A 399 -13.50 10.73 9.29
CA GLU A 399 -13.31 10.40 7.88
C GLU A 399 -12.29 11.33 7.21
N VAL A 400 -11.60 10.79 6.19
CA VAL A 400 -10.68 11.55 5.35
C VAL A 400 -11.50 12.36 4.35
N ARG A 401 -11.46 13.71 4.45
CA ARG A 401 -12.14 14.61 3.48
C ARG A 401 -11.19 15.32 2.53
N ALA A 402 -9.88 15.16 2.73
CA ALA A 402 -8.85 15.66 1.83
C ALA A 402 -7.91 14.52 1.40
N ASN A 403 -7.62 14.42 0.10
CA ASN A 403 -6.64 13.47 -0.39
C ASN A 403 -5.25 13.84 0.12
N THR A 404 -4.49 12.85 0.56
CA THR A 404 -3.04 12.96 0.81
C THR A 404 -2.30 12.07 -0.20
N GLN A 405 -0.98 11.94 -0.07
CA GLN A 405 -0.21 11.01 -0.92
C GLN A 405 -0.44 9.55 -0.56
N ILE A 406 -0.97 9.29 0.64
CA ILE A 406 -1.16 7.95 1.19
C ILE A 406 -2.65 7.64 1.29
N ASP A 407 -3.46 8.63 1.66
CA ASP A 407 -4.89 8.49 1.92
C ASP A 407 -5.72 9.12 0.84
N GLU A 408 -6.80 8.44 0.49
CA GLU A 408 -7.75 8.91 -0.50
C GLU A 408 -9.13 9.09 0.11
N VAL A 409 -9.85 10.14 -0.32
CA VAL A 409 -11.24 10.40 0.07
C VAL A 409 -12.13 9.34 -0.56
N ILE A 410 -12.87 8.62 0.26
CA ILE A 410 -13.79 7.56 -0.14
C ILE A 410 -15.07 7.76 0.64
N GLU A 411 -16.17 7.98 -0.07
CA GLU A 411 -17.51 8.01 0.52
C GLU A 411 -17.88 6.58 0.91
N GLN A 412 -18.25 6.38 2.18
CA GLN A 412 -18.59 5.06 2.71
C GLN A 412 -20.02 5.09 3.24
N GLU A 413 -20.87 4.22 2.72
CA GLU A 413 -22.23 4.00 3.24
C GLU A 413 -22.27 2.92 4.33
N GLU A 414 -21.38 1.93 4.25
CA GLU A 414 -21.23 0.85 5.22
C GLU A 414 -20.27 1.25 6.36
N THR A 415 -20.80 1.95 7.36
CA THR A 415 -20.02 2.44 8.52
C THR A 415 -20.21 1.60 9.79
N LEU A 416 -19.42 1.89 10.83
CA LEU A 416 -19.61 1.26 12.14
C LEU A 416 -21.01 1.55 12.71
N GLY A 417 -21.52 2.78 12.59
CA GLY A 417 -22.87 3.12 13.03
C GLY A 417 -23.94 2.31 12.30
N ALA A 418 -23.79 2.11 10.98
CA ALA A 418 -24.70 1.30 10.19
C ALA A 418 -24.73 -0.17 10.66
N TYR A 419 -23.58 -0.79 10.88
CA TYR A 419 -23.51 -2.17 11.36
C TYR A 419 -23.99 -2.33 12.82
N LEU A 420 -23.75 -1.34 13.68
CA LEU A 420 -24.28 -1.35 15.04
C LEU A 420 -25.81 -1.22 15.06
N ALA A 421 -26.40 -0.44 14.15
CA ALA A 421 -27.85 -0.27 14.04
C ALA A 421 -28.60 -1.57 13.69
N GLU A 422 -27.91 -2.60 13.19
CA GLU A 422 -28.48 -3.93 12.99
C GLU A 422 -28.79 -4.66 14.31
N THR A 423 -28.17 -4.25 15.41
CA THR A 423 -28.24 -4.94 16.71
C THR A 423 -28.63 -4.04 17.88
N ILE A 424 -28.32 -2.75 17.81
CA ILE A 424 -28.64 -1.73 18.81
C ILE A 424 -29.83 -0.91 18.32
N ALA A 425 -30.86 -0.77 19.15
CA ALA A 425 -32.14 -0.20 18.73
C ALA A 425 -32.10 1.31 18.42
N ALA A 426 -31.14 2.04 18.98
CA ALA A 426 -31.02 3.49 18.83
C ALA A 426 -29.56 3.91 18.63
N VAL A 427 -29.13 3.95 17.37
CA VAL A 427 -27.79 4.41 16.97
C VAL A 427 -27.92 5.74 16.21
N THR A 428 -27.09 6.71 16.55
CA THR A 428 -26.91 7.93 15.77
C THR A 428 -25.43 8.10 15.46
N GLU A 429 -25.11 8.28 14.18
CA GLU A 429 -23.74 8.53 13.74
C GLU A 429 -23.58 9.98 13.30
N THR A 430 -22.45 10.58 13.67
CA THR A 430 -21.97 11.84 13.12
C THR A 430 -20.59 11.66 12.51
N ARG A 431 -20.27 12.46 11.49
CA ARG A 431 -18.96 12.41 10.83
C ARG A 431 -18.20 13.71 11.01
N ILE A 432 -16.91 13.59 11.32
CA ILE A 432 -15.97 14.71 11.49
C ILE A 432 -14.74 14.50 10.61
N ASP A 433 -14.05 15.59 10.29
CA ASP A 433 -12.77 15.53 9.57
C ASP A 433 -11.66 14.93 10.45
N THR A 434 -10.61 14.37 9.82
CA THR A 434 -9.34 14.01 10.47
C THR A 434 -8.69 15.14 11.28
N MET A 435 -8.92 16.39 10.89
CA MET A 435 -8.53 17.60 11.60
C MET A 435 -9.80 18.38 11.96
N PRO A 436 -10.57 17.93 12.97
CA PRO A 436 -11.86 18.52 13.27
C PRO A 436 -11.71 19.96 13.74
N SER A 437 -12.62 20.81 13.30
CA SER A 437 -12.66 22.22 13.70
C SER A 437 -13.11 22.37 15.16
N GLU A 438 -12.92 23.56 15.76
CA GLU A 438 -13.48 23.85 17.08
C GLU A 438 -15.02 23.68 17.12
N GLU A 439 -15.69 24.03 16.02
CA GLU A 439 -17.14 23.85 15.88
C GLU A 439 -17.52 22.36 15.90
N ASP A 440 -16.75 21.50 15.23
CA ASP A 440 -16.96 20.05 15.29
C ASP A 440 -16.78 19.52 16.72
N VAL A 441 -15.72 19.97 17.42
CA VAL A 441 -15.46 19.58 18.81
C VAL A 441 -16.62 19.97 19.72
N GLU A 442 -17.05 21.23 19.69
CA GLU A 442 -18.17 21.71 20.50
C GLU A 442 -19.47 20.97 20.19
N ARG A 443 -19.74 20.72 18.91
CA ARG A 443 -20.94 20.02 18.44
C ARG A 443 -21.00 18.58 18.95
N VAL A 444 -19.96 17.76 18.70
CA VAL A 444 -19.98 16.34 19.10
C VAL A 444 -19.96 16.17 20.62
N LEU A 445 -19.28 17.07 21.35
CA LEU A 445 -19.28 17.09 22.81
C LEU A 445 -20.63 17.53 23.40
N SER A 446 -21.37 18.38 22.70
CA SER A 446 -22.73 18.77 23.09
C SER A 446 -23.74 17.66 22.79
N GLU A 447 -23.75 17.13 21.57
CA GLU A 447 -24.67 16.07 21.13
C GLU A 447 -24.52 14.79 21.95
N SER A 448 -23.29 14.41 22.30
CA SER A 448 -23.00 13.21 23.11
C SER A 448 -23.62 13.20 24.51
N LYS A 449 -24.10 14.34 25.04
CA LYS A 449 -24.70 14.41 26.39
C LYS A 449 -26.02 13.65 26.51
N ASP A 450 -26.71 13.42 25.40
CA ASP A 450 -28.03 12.78 25.36
C ASP A 450 -27.96 11.25 25.17
N TYR A 451 -26.77 10.66 25.24
CA TYR A 451 -26.51 9.24 24.93
C TYR A 451 -25.87 8.50 26.11
N ASP A 452 -26.25 7.22 26.26
CA ASP A 452 -25.74 6.35 27.31
C ASP A 452 -24.37 5.75 26.95
N GLN A 453 -24.15 5.54 25.65
CA GLN A 453 -22.95 4.93 25.08
C GLN A 453 -22.41 5.84 23.97
N VAL A 454 -21.11 6.10 23.99
CA VAL A 454 -20.43 6.89 22.97
C VAL A 454 -19.28 6.07 22.41
N ILE A 455 -19.17 6.04 21.08
CA ILE A 455 -18.11 5.37 20.37
C ILE A 455 -17.37 6.41 19.54
N VAL A 456 -16.05 6.48 19.67
CA VAL A 456 -15.22 7.36 18.84
C VAL A 456 -14.32 6.50 17.97
N VAL A 457 -14.52 6.59 16.65
CA VAL A 457 -13.61 5.98 15.66
C VAL A 457 -12.55 7.02 15.32
N THR A 458 -11.37 6.90 15.92
CA THR A 458 -10.26 7.83 15.69
C THR A 458 -9.54 7.51 14.39
N TYR A 459 -8.85 8.51 13.84
CA TYR A 459 -8.02 8.35 12.68
C TYR A 459 -6.71 9.10 12.89
N ASN A 460 -5.66 8.37 13.32
CA ASN A 460 -4.35 8.93 13.61
C ASN A 460 -4.44 10.16 14.54
N ALA A 461 -5.23 10.03 15.62
CA ALA A 461 -5.50 11.10 16.57
C ALA A 461 -4.23 11.71 17.18
N SER A 462 -3.11 10.96 17.25
CA SER A 462 -1.81 11.48 17.69
C SER A 462 -1.32 12.69 16.89
N PHE A 463 -1.83 12.91 15.68
CA PHE A 463 -1.51 14.09 14.85
C PHE A 463 -2.60 15.17 14.87
N SER A 464 -3.66 14.98 15.66
CA SER A 464 -4.85 15.82 15.65
C SER A 464 -5.25 16.21 17.09
N PRO A 465 -4.79 17.39 17.57
CA PRO A 465 -5.07 17.87 18.93
C PRO A 465 -6.57 17.89 19.26
N ASN A 466 -7.42 18.17 18.27
CA ASN A 466 -8.87 18.22 18.46
C ASN A 466 -9.51 16.85 18.56
N GLN A 467 -9.00 15.81 17.88
CA GLN A 467 -9.42 14.43 18.14
C GLN A 467 -9.05 14.01 19.57
N ILE A 468 -7.82 14.30 20.01
CA ILE A 468 -7.35 14.00 21.37
C ILE A 468 -8.28 14.66 22.40
N ARG A 469 -8.57 15.95 22.24
CA ARG A 469 -9.46 16.69 23.14
C ARG A 469 -10.86 16.08 23.21
N ILE A 470 -11.46 15.69 22.07
CA ILE A 470 -12.78 15.04 22.05
C ILE A 470 -12.75 13.78 22.93
N VAL A 471 -11.75 12.92 22.76
CA VAL A 471 -11.65 11.67 23.52
C VAL A 471 -11.45 11.93 25.01
N GLN A 472 -10.50 12.80 25.38
CA GLN A 472 -10.20 13.11 26.79
C GLN A 472 -11.41 13.74 27.52
N GLU A 473 -12.11 14.67 26.87
CA GLU A 473 -13.32 15.29 27.46
C GLU A 473 -14.49 14.32 27.59
N LEU A 474 -14.62 13.32 26.70
CA LEU A 474 -15.60 12.25 26.82
C LEU A 474 -15.21 11.25 27.91
N ALA A 475 -13.92 10.91 28.03
CA ALA A 475 -13.42 9.96 29.02
C ALA A 475 -13.60 10.47 30.47
N ALA A 476 -13.65 11.80 30.66
CA ALA A 476 -13.93 12.43 31.94
C ALA A 476 -15.40 12.40 32.37
N ARG A 477 -16.32 11.91 31.51
CA ARG A 477 -17.76 11.85 31.78
C ARG A 477 -18.17 10.48 32.35
N ASP A 478 -19.33 10.45 32.99
CA ASP A 478 -19.99 9.20 33.42
C ASP A 478 -20.80 8.58 32.27
N THR A 479 -20.10 8.27 31.17
CA THR A 479 -20.67 7.66 29.95
C THR A 479 -19.84 6.45 29.57
N VAL A 480 -20.47 5.42 29.00
CA VAL A 480 -19.73 4.30 28.43
C VAL A 480 -19.03 4.77 27.16
N LEU A 481 -17.71 4.95 27.22
CA LEU A 481 -16.89 5.42 26.11
C LEU A 481 -16.03 4.27 25.57
N THR A 482 -16.28 3.88 24.33
CA THR A 482 -15.38 3.01 23.57
C THR A 482 -14.63 3.80 22.52
N VAL A 483 -13.30 3.66 22.47
CA VAL A 483 -12.48 4.22 21.40
C VAL A 483 -12.04 3.10 20.46
N VAL A 484 -12.27 3.29 19.16
CA VAL A 484 -11.83 2.40 18.09
C VAL A 484 -10.75 3.13 17.29
N ALA A 485 -9.51 2.65 17.34
CA ALA A 485 -8.46 3.15 16.45
C ALA A 485 -8.70 2.64 15.03
N GLY A 486 -9.29 3.51 14.20
CA GLY A 486 -9.62 3.28 12.80
C GLY A 486 -8.44 3.38 11.84
N ARG A 487 -7.21 3.50 12.35
CA ARG A 487 -5.97 3.44 11.56
C ARG A 487 -4.82 2.98 12.45
N ASN A 488 -3.87 3.86 12.80
CA ASN A 488 -2.77 3.46 13.67
C ASN A 488 -3.29 3.14 15.08
N PRO A 489 -2.81 2.07 15.73
CA PRO A 489 -3.21 1.71 17.09
C PRO A 489 -2.53 2.57 18.17
N PHE A 490 -1.63 3.48 17.78
CA PHE A 490 -0.83 4.32 18.69
C PHE A 490 -1.63 5.42 19.37
N ASP A 491 -2.85 5.73 18.89
CA ASP A 491 -3.71 6.78 19.46
C ASP A 491 -3.96 6.57 20.97
N TYR A 492 -3.94 5.32 21.46
CA TYR A 492 -4.09 4.99 22.88
C TYR A 492 -3.12 5.76 23.80
N ILE A 493 -1.91 6.07 23.31
CA ILE A 493 -0.86 6.75 24.08
C ILE A 493 -1.31 8.14 24.54
N GLU A 494 -2.19 8.80 23.78
CA GLU A 494 -2.66 10.16 24.05
C GLU A 494 -3.78 10.21 25.10
N PHE A 495 -4.40 9.07 25.42
CA PHE A 495 -5.55 9.00 26.34
C PHE A 495 -5.61 7.66 27.10
N PRO A 496 -4.57 7.31 27.89
CA PRO A 496 -4.49 6.04 28.62
C PRO A 496 -5.62 5.83 29.65
N GLU A 497 -6.31 6.91 30.05
CA GLU A 497 -7.48 6.90 30.93
C GLU A 497 -8.74 6.28 30.31
N VAL A 498 -8.78 6.11 28.97
CA VAL A 498 -9.89 5.43 28.30
C VAL A 498 -10.04 4.00 28.86
N LYS A 499 -11.29 3.62 29.13
CA LYS A 499 -11.63 2.33 29.76
C LYS A 499 -11.73 1.20 28.75
N THR A 500 -12.15 1.48 27.53
CA THR A 500 -12.27 0.49 26.46
C THR A 500 -11.66 1.01 25.17
N TYR A 501 -10.63 0.31 24.69
CA TYR A 501 -9.88 0.66 23.48
C TYR A 501 -9.70 -0.56 22.57
N VAL A 502 -10.09 -0.40 21.31
CA VAL A 502 -10.05 -1.43 20.27
C VAL A 502 -9.18 -0.94 19.11
N ALA A 503 -8.23 -1.76 18.66
CA ALA A 503 -7.51 -1.50 17.42
C ALA A 503 -8.18 -2.27 16.27
N SER A 504 -8.62 -1.55 15.23
CA SER A 504 -9.15 -2.14 14.00
C SER A 504 -8.17 -2.06 12.83
N TYR A 505 -7.08 -1.28 12.97
CA TYR A 505 -6.01 -1.07 11.99
C TYR A 505 -6.42 -0.33 10.70
N GLU A 506 -7.72 -0.18 10.49
CA GLU A 506 -8.33 0.56 9.39
C GLU A 506 -9.82 0.79 9.67
N ASN A 507 -10.41 1.78 8.99
CA ASN A 507 -11.81 2.16 9.11
C ASN A 507 -12.60 1.83 7.84
N ARG A 508 -12.27 0.71 7.18
CA ARG A 508 -12.98 0.19 5.99
C ARG A 508 -14.24 -0.61 6.39
N PRO A 509 -15.22 -0.79 5.48
CA PRO A 509 -16.49 -1.44 5.80
C PRO A 509 -16.35 -2.81 6.48
N HIS A 510 -15.56 -3.72 5.89
CA HIS A 510 -15.38 -5.06 6.45
C HIS A 510 -14.63 -5.07 7.79
N ALA A 511 -13.75 -4.10 8.05
CA ALA A 511 -13.12 -3.92 9.35
C ALA A 511 -14.16 -3.46 10.39
N MET A 512 -15.02 -2.50 10.03
CA MET A 512 -16.08 -2.00 10.92
C MET A 512 -17.16 -3.03 11.19
N TYR A 513 -17.47 -3.88 10.22
CA TYR A 513 -18.33 -5.04 10.41
C TYR A 513 -17.78 -5.95 11.52
N ALA A 514 -16.49 -6.30 11.47
CA ALA A 514 -15.86 -7.11 12.51
C ALA A 514 -15.78 -6.39 13.87
N VAL A 515 -15.52 -5.08 13.87
CA VAL A 515 -15.57 -4.28 15.11
C VAL A 515 -16.98 -4.30 15.70
N ALA A 516 -18.03 -4.10 14.90
CA ALA A 516 -19.41 -4.16 15.39
C ALA A 516 -19.74 -5.53 16.00
N ASP A 517 -19.30 -6.62 15.38
CA ASP A 517 -19.44 -7.98 15.93
C ASP A 517 -18.76 -8.12 17.30
N VAL A 518 -17.55 -7.56 17.48
CA VAL A 518 -16.82 -7.58 18.75
C VAL A 518 -17.51 -6.70 19.81
N LEU A 519 -17.86 -5.47 19.46
CA LEU A 519 -18.48 -4.52 20.39
C LEU A 519 -19.84 -5.01 20.90
N THR A 520 -20.57 -5.79 20.09
CA THR A 520 -21.89 -6.34 20.43
C THR A 520 -21.83 -7.74 21.04
N GLY A 521 -20.62 -8.30 21.19
CA GLY A 521 -20.41 -9.65 21.75
C GLY A 521 -20.86 -10.79 20.84
N ARG A 522 -21.13 -10.52 19.54
CA ARG A 522 -21.39 -11.56 18.53
C ARG A 522 -20.13 -12.34 18.18
N HIS A 523 -18.97 -11.71 18.34
CA HIS A 523 -17.67 -12.34 18.17
C HIS A 523 -16.71 -11.92 19.29
N GLN A 524 -15.74 -12.78 19.61
CA GLN A 524 -14.70 -12.46 20.58
C GLN A 524 -13.49 -11.86 19.85
N ALA A 525 -12.85 -10.83 20.40
CA ALA A 525 -11.62 -10.32 19.82
C ALA A 525 -10.50 -11.37 19.94
N GLU A 526 -9.92 -11.76 18.80
CA GLU A 526 -8.81 -12.75 18.73
C GLU A 526 -7.46 -12.10 18.38
N GLY A 527 -7.48 -10.86 17.91
CA GLY A 527 -6.30 -10.16 17.42
C GLY A 527 -5.22 -9.99 18.49
N LYS A 528 -3.98 -9.95 18.01
CA LYS A 528 -2.78 -9.71 18.82
C LYS A 528 -2.05 -8.49 18.33
N LEU A 529 -1.72 -7.56 19.22
CA LEU A 529 -1.03 -6.32 18.85
C LEU A 529 0.25 -6.63 18.02
N PRO A 530 0.32 -6.23 16.74
CA PRO A 530 1.50 -6.43 15.89
C PRO A 530 2.61 -5.42 16.15
N VAL A 531 2.37 -4.50 17.09
CA VAL A 531 3.24 -3.40 17.51
C VAL A 531 3.10 -3.22 19.03
N THR A 532 4.08 -2.59 19.66
CA THR A 532 4.05 -2.21 21.06
C THR A 532 3.44 -0.82 21.19
N LEU A 533 2.39 -0.69 22.01
CA LEU A 533 1.80 0.62 22.33
C LEU A 533 2.42 1.19 23.61
N THR A 534 2.54 0.35 24.63
CA THR A 534 3.16 0.67 25.92
C THR A 534 3.84 -0.60 26.46
N PRO A 535 4.66 -0.52 27.53
CA PRO A 535 5.20 -1.72 28.18
C PRO A 535 4.13 -2.69 28.70
N GLU A 536 2.93 -2.20 29.01
CA GLU A 536 1.78 -3.02 29.40
C GLU A 536 1.13 -3.68 28.17
N TYR A 537 0.95 -2.92 27.09
CA TYR A 537 0.37 -3.38 25.83
C TYR A 537 1.47 -3.57 24.78
N ALA A 538 2.32 -4.57 25.04
CA ALA A 538 3.47 -4.89 24.20
C ALA A 538 3.10 -5.73 22.96
N PHE A 539 4.04 -5.87 22.02
CA PHE A 539 3.92 -6.79 20.89
C PHE A 539 3.44 -8.18 21.33
N GLY A 540 2.41 -8.69 20.65
CA GLY A 540 1.81 -9.98 20.94
C GLY A 540 0.74 -9.96 22.03
N TRP A 541 0.48 -8.81 22.67
CA TRP A 541 -0.61 -8.63 23.62
C TRP A 541 -1.95 -9.03 23.00
N SER A 542 -2.78 -9.70 23.80
CA SER A 542 -4.15 -10.08 23.47
C SER A 542 -4.98 -10.11 24.75
N SER A 543 -6.24 -9.67 24.68
CA SER A 543 -7.17 -9.75 25.81
C SER A 543 -7.54 -11.18 26.21
N GLN A 544 -7.17 -12.19 25.40
CA GLN A 544 -7.37 -13.60 25.71
C GLN A 544 -6.18 -14.26 26.44
N ALA A 545 -5.03 -13.58 26.53
CA ALA A 545 -3.76 -14.16 26.97
C ALA A 545 -3.58 -14.20 28.50
#